data_AF-A0A3E4QWL1-F1
#
_entry.id   AF-A0A3E4QWL1-F1
#
_cell.length_a   1.000
_cell.length_b   1.000
_cell.length_c   1.000
_cell.angle_alpha   90.00
_cell.angle_beta   90.00
_cell.angle_gamma   90.00
#
_symmetry.space_group_name_H-M   'P 1'
#
loop_
_entity.id
_entity.type
_entity.pdbx_description
1 polymer ?
#
loop_
_entity_poly.entity_id
_entity_poly.type
_entity_poly.pdbx_seq_one_letter_code
_entity_poly.pdbx_strand_id
1 'polypeptide(L)'
;MMKKRAMRKGMLVAPAPVRIGLSEEAAQATVEMVVVVPVLLVLALIVFNLMRFAAATARFDRVAPDIVIAHGVSTSGAEGAGLDDGGMGSIQSELERAMEGHDVEIDVSYADAEGEGAGTAALSLAGALRTYSCTMMYRPWPSGLSIAGVSMGAPATLEHVREVTVDPWRPGVLV
;
A
#
# COMPACT_ATOMS: atom_id res chain seq x y z
N MET A 1 -15.07 91.84 -46.25
CA MET A 1 -14.12 90.83 -45.72
C MET A 1 -14.86 89.89 -44.78
N MET A 2 -15.24 88.69 -45.23
CA MET A 2 -15.81 87.64 -44.36
C MET A 2 -15.17 86.30 -44.73
N LYS A 3 -14.49 85.69 -43.76
CA LYS A 3 -13.59 84.54 -43.91
C LYS A 3 -14.36 83.26 -44.25
N LYS A 4 -13.97 82.58 -45.34
CA LYS A 4 -14.44 81.23 -45.69
C LYS A 4 -13.94 80.22 -44.63
N ARG A 5 -14.85 79.49 -43.99
CA ARG A 5 -14.52 78.33 -43.15
C ARG A 5 -14.25 77.12 -44.05
N ALA A 6 -13.04 76.58 -44.00
CA ALA A 6 -12.68 75.32 -44.66
C ALA A 6 -13.11 74.13 -43.80
N MET A 7 -13.96 73.25 -44.35
CA MET A 7 -14.23 71.93 -43.79
C MET A 7 -12.96 71.07 -43.87
N ARG A 8 -12.46 70.60 -42.73
CA ARG A 8 -11.41 69.56 -42.69
C ARG A 8 -12.10 68.20 -42.75
N LYS A 9 -11.93 67.52 -43.88
CA LYS A 9 -12.32 66.12 -44.09
C LYS A 9 -11.33 65.25 -43.31
N GLY A 10 -11.71 64.88 -42.09
CA GLY A 10 -10.93 63.96 -41.25
C GLY A 10 -11.07 62.53 -41.79
N MET A 11 -9.94 61.97 -42.22
CA MET A 11 -9.80 60.62 -42.74
C MET A 11 -9.96 59.61 -41.59
N LEU A 12 -10.91 58.68 -41.72
CA LEU A 12 -11.10 57.54 -40.83
C LEU A 12 -9.83 56.67 -40.86
N VAL A 13 -9.10 56.61 -39.75
CA VAL A 13 -8.08 55.59 -39.52
C VAL A 13 -8.78 54.40 -38.86
N ALA A 14 -8.93 53.31 -39.61
CA ALA A 14 -9.40 52.05 -39.05
C ALA A 14 -8.31 51.45 -38.14
N PRO A 15 -8.63 50.93 -36.94
CA PRO A 15 -7.67 50.23 -36.11
C PRO A 15 -7.24 48.93 -36.80
N ALA A 16 -5.93 48.70 -36.90
CA ALA A 16 -5.38 47.47 -37.44
C ALA A 16 -5.78 46.27 -36.54
N PRO A 17 -6.17 45.11 -37.12
CA PRO A 17 -6.47 43.93 -36.32
C PRO A 17 -5.19 43.40 -35.68
N VAL A 18 -5.17 43.36 -34.35
CA VAL A 18 -4.14 42.68 -33.56
C VAL A 18 -4.21 41.19 -33.90
N ARG A 19 -3.23 40.68 -34.64
CA ARG A 19 -3.11 39.23 -34.88
C ARG A 19 -2.48 38.58 -33.66
N ILE A 20 -3.29 37.81 -32.92
CA ILE A 20 -2.87 37.00 -31.78
C ILE A 20 -2.17 35.76 -32.35
N GLY A 21 -0.88 35.88 -32.66
CA GLY A 21 -0.04 34.77 -33.18
C GLY A 21 0.65 33.93 -32.10
N LEU A 22 0.54 34.31 -30.82
CA LEU A 22 1.20 33.62 -29.70
C LEU A 22 0.39 32.42 -29.15
N SER A 23 -0.83 32.23 -29.67
CA SER A 23 -1.78 31.22 -29.16
C SER A 23 -1.55 29.82 -29.74
N GLU A 24 -0.99 29.70 -30.95
CA GLU A 24 -0.92 28.41 -31.65
C GLU A 24 0.17 27.50 -31.07
N GLU A 25 1.39 28.01 -30.81
CA GLU A 25 2.48 27.20 -30.23
C GLU A 25 2.21 26.79 -28.78
N ALA A 26 1.60 27.66 -27.97
CA ALA A 26 1.20 27.33 -26.59
C ALA A 26 0.04 26.32 -26.55
N ALA A 27 -0.91 26.42 -27.47
CA ALA A 27 -1.98 25.44 -27.63
C ALA A 27 -1.43 24.10 -28.14
N GLN A 28 -0.50 24.11 -29.09
CA GLN A 28 0.06 22.90 -29.69
C GLN A 28 0.96 22.11 -28.71
N ALA A 29 1.78 22.80 -27.90
CA ALA A 29 2.52 22.17 -26.80
C ALA A 29 1.58 21.53 -25.76
N THR A 30 0.38 22.10 -25.56
CA THR A 30 -0.64 21.54 -24.66
C THR A 30 -1.31 20.29 -25.25
N VAL A 31 -1.49 20.23 -26.57
CA VAL A 31 -2.10 19.08 -27.26
C VAL A 31 -1.21 17.83 -27.19
N GLU A 32 0.10 17.97 -27.28
CA GLU A 32 1.01 16.81 -27.13
C GLU A 32 1.07 16.32 -25.68
N MET A 33 1.03 17.24 -24.71
CA MET A 33 0.98 16.86 -23.29
C MET A 33 -0.35 16.20 -22.88
N VAL A 34 -1.42 16.33 -23.66
CA VAL A 34 -2.73 15.75 -23.33
C VAL A 34 -2.70 14.22 -23.27
N VAL A 35 -1.82 13.59 -24.04
CA VAL A 35 -1.64 12.12 -24.03
C VAL A 35 -0.64 11.70 -22.95
N VAL A 36 0.36 12.55 -22.68
CA VAL A 36 1.43 12.27 -21.71
C VAL A 36 0.93 12.38 -20.27
N VAL A 37 0.10 13.38 -19.97
CA VAL A 37 -0.40 13.65 -18.61
C VAL A 37 -1.14 12.44 -18.02
N PRO A 38 -2.11 11.80 -18.71
CA PRO A 38 -2.76 10.60 -18.18
C PRO A 38 -1.78 9.46 -17.88
N VAL A 39 -0.79 9.24 -18.76
CA VAL A 39 0.24 8.20 -18.56
C VAL A 39 1.09 8.53 -17.33
N LEU A 40 1.52 9.79 -17.18
CA LEU A 40 2.27 10.23 -16.01
C LEU A 40 1.47 10.10 -14.72
N LEU A 41 0.16 10.37 -14.76
CA LEU A 41 -0.73 10.18 -13.60
C LEU A 41 -0.83 8.70 -13.21
N VAL A 42 -0.98 7.79 -14.18
CA VAL A 42 -1.00 6.35 -13.92
C VAL A 42 0.33 5.88 -13.34
N LEU A 43 1.45 6.32 -13.90
CA LEU A 43 2.78 5.98 -13.37
C LEU A 43 3.00 6.53 -11.96
N ALA A 44 2.64 7.80 -11.73
CA ALA A 44 2.72 8.41 -10.40
C ALA A 44 1.87 7.66 -9.38
N LEU A 45 0.67 7.22 -9.78
CA LEU A 45 -0.22 6.41 -8.96
C LEU A 45 0.38 5.04 -8.62
N ILE A 46 0.99 4.36 -9.59
CA ILE A 46 1.69 3.09 -9.36
C ILE A 46 2.82 3.30 -8.36
N VAL A 47 3.69 4.29 -8.61
CA VAL A 47 4.84 4.59 -7.75
C VAL A 47 4.39 4.98 -6.34
N PHE A 48 3.33 5.78 -6.21
CA PHE A 48 2.75 6.15 -4.92
C PHE A 48 2.30 4.92 -4.12
N ASN A 49 1.54 4.02 -4.73
CA ASN A 49 1.09 2.79 -4.06
C ASN A 49 2.25 1.87 -3.70
N LEU A 50 3.24 1.72 -4.59
CA LEU A 50 4.43 0.91 -4.32
C LEU A 50 5.27 1.49 -3.17
N MET A 51 5.45 2.81 -3.10
CA MET A 51 6.16 3.44 -1.99
C MET A 51 5.42 3.25 -0.66
N ARG A 52 4.09 3.34 -0.67
CA ARG A 52 3.27 3.11 0.54
C ARG A 52 3.35 1.65 0.99
N PHE A 53 3.25 0.72 0.06
CA PHE A 53 3.42 -0.70 0.33
C PHE A 53 4.82 -1.01 0.86
N ALA A 54 5.87 -0.51 0.20
CA ALA A 54 7.26 -0.71 0.63
C ALA A 54 7.55 -0.12 2.03
N ALA A 55 6.94 1.02 2.37
CA ALA A 55 7.04 1.58 3.71
C ALA A 55 6.33 0.69 4.76
N ALA A 56 5.18 0.10 4.41
CA ALA A 56 4.48 -0.84 5.26
C ALA A 56 5.27 -2.15 5.44
N THR A 57 5.80 -2.74 4.36
CA THR A 57 6.61 -3.98 4.46
C THR A 57 7.86 -3.76 5.30
N ALA A 58 8.56 -2.64 5.14
CA ALA A 58 9.75 -2.32 5.94
C ALA A 58 9.45 -2.19 7.45
N ARG A 59 8.25 -1.72 7.82
CA ARG A 59 7.81 -1.72 9.23
C ARG A 59 7.43 -3.12 9.66
N PHE A 60 6.63 -3.81 8.87
CA PHE A 60 6.15 -5.17 9.12
C PHE A 60 7.30 -6.15 9.38
N ASP A 61 8.35 -6.11 8.55
CA ASP A 61 9.53 -6.96 8.69
C ASP A 61 10.29 -6.75 10.01
N ARG A 62 10.11 -5.59 10.65
CA ARG A 62 10.70 -5.29 11.96
C ARG A 62 9.79 -5.70 13.11
N VAL A 63 8.49 -5.42 13.00
CA VAL A 63 7.54 -5.63 14.11
C VAL A 63 7.03 -7.05 14.21
N ALA A 64 6.85 -7.75 13.08
CA ALA A 64 6.36 -9.13 13.06
C ALA A 64 7.24 -10.10 13.87
N PRO A 65 8.57 -10.18 13.66
CA PRO A 65 9.40 -11.08 14.46
C PRO A 65 9.46 -10.67 15.93
N ASP A 66 9.49 -9.37 16.24
CA ASP A 66 9.56 -8.87 17.63
C ASP A 66 8.30 -9.27 18.43
N ILE A 67 7.12 -9.07 17.85
CA ILE A 67 5.84 -9.42 18.46
C ILE A 67 5.69 -10.93 18.59
N VAL A 68 6.06 -11.69 17.56
CA VAL A 68 6.02 -13.16 17.57
C VAL A 68 6.95 -13.73 18.63
N ILE A 69 8.14 -13.16 18.85
CA ILE A 69 9.02 -13.60 19.95
C ILE A 69 8.38 -13.31 21.31
N ALA A 70 7.84 -12.09 21.51
CA ALA A 70 7.27 -11.69 22.78
C ALA A 70 6.05 -12.54 23.19
N HIS A 71 5.20 -12.89 22.23
CA HIS A 71 3.94 -13.59 22.50
C HIS A 71 4.00 -15.09 22.20
N GLY A 72 4.81 -15.51 21.23
CA GLY A 72 5.00 -16.91 20.82
C GLY A 72 5.64 -17.79 21.90
N VAL A 73 6.52 -17.22 22.74
CA VAL A 73 7.08 -17.94 23.89
C VAL A 73 6.05 -18.06 25.02
N SER A 74 5.23 -17.02 25.24
CA SER A 74 4.24 -16.98 26.33
C SER A 74 3.12 -18.01 26.16
N THR A 75 2.72 -18.32 24.92
CA THR A 75 1.73 -19.37 24.62
C THR A 75 2.30 -20.79 24.74
N SER A 76 3.62 -20.96 24.81
CA SER A 76 4.28 -22.27 24.79
C SER A 76 4.50 -22.89 26.18
N GLY A 77 4.45 -22.09 27.25
CA GLY A 77 4.59 -22.55 28.64
C GLY A 77 3.31 -23.08 29.29
N ALA A 78 2.16 -23.02 28.60
CA ALA A 78 0.90 -23.56 29.08
C ALA A 78 0.79 -25.05 28.70
N GLU A 79 1.51 -25.91 29.43
CA GLU A 79 1.39 -27.36 29.30
C GLU A 79 -0.08 -27.78 29.54
N GLY A 80 -0.79 -28.13 28.47
CA GLY A 80 -2.10 -28.80 28.55
C GLY A 80 -3.33 -27.99 28.16
N ALA A 81 -3.20 -26.75 27.70
CA ALA A 81 -4.32 -26.03 27.11
C ALA A 81 -4.33 -26.24 25.60
N GLY A 82 -5.13 -27.23 25.18
CA GLY A 82 -5.81 -27.29 23.89
C GLY A 82 -5.13 -26.67 22.67
N LEU A 83 -5.93 -26.12 21.79
CA LEU A 83 -5.56 -25.63 20.47
C LEU A 83 -5.81 -24.12 20.52
N ASP A 84 -4.95 -23.38 21.22
CA ASP A 84 -5.36 -22.07 21.72
C ASP A 84 -5.17 -20.96 20.69
N ASP A 85 -6.27 -20.69 19.97
CA ASP A 85 -6.64 -19.46 19.25
C ASP A 85 -6.26 -18.16 20.00
N GLY A 86 -6.13 -18.22 21.33
CA GLY A 86 -5.73 -17.09 22.17
C GLY A 86 -4.30 -16.57 21.93
N GLY A 87 -3.35 -17.44 21.59
CA GLY A 87 -1.97 -17.02 21.32
C GLY A 87 -1.83 -16.31 19.97
N MET A 88 -2.45 -16.88 18.94
CA MET A 88 -2.51 -16.30 17.59
C MET A 88 -3.29 -14.98 17.60
N GLY A 89 -4.46 -14.93 18.23
CA GLY A 89 -5.25 -13.71 18.34
C GLY A 89 -4.50 -12.58 19.07
N SER A 90 -3.67 -12.90 20.05
CA SER A 90 -2.81 -11.91 20.70
C SER A 90 -1.72 -11.38 19.76
N ILE A 91 -1.09 -12.25 18.96
CA ILE A 91 -0.07 -11.84 17.97
C ILE A 91 -0.72 -10.97 16.89
N GLN A 92 -1.87 -11.40 16.34
CA GLN A 92 -2.60 -10.69 15.29
C GLN A 92 -3.05 -9.30 15.78
N SER A 93 -3.72 -9.22 16.94
CA SER A 93 -4.19 -7.94 17.47
C SER A 93 -3.05 -6.96 17.79
N GLU A 94 -1.93 -7.46 18.30
CA GLU A 94 -0.76 -6.62 18.54
C GLU A 94 -0.10 -6.16 17.24
N LEU A 95 -0.06 -7.03 16.22
CA LEU A 95 0.48 -6.71 14.92
C LEU A 95 -0.40 -5.68 14.19
N GLU A 96 -1.72 -5.80 14.29
CA GLU A 96 -2.68 -4.80 13.81
C GLU A 96 -2.44 -3.43 14.47
N ARG A 97 -2.31 -3.41 15.81
CA ARG A 97 -2.00 -2.19 16.55
C ARG A 97 -0.65 -1.61 16.14
N ALA A 98 0.36 -2.46 16.00
CA ALA A 98 1.70 -2.08 15.58
C ALA A 98 1.78 -1.67 14.10
N MET A 99 0.72 -1.84 13.31
CA MET A 99 0.64 -1.44 11.91
C MET A 99 -0.42 -0.35 11.66
N GLU A 100 -1.00 0.20 12.72
CA GLU A 100 -1.93 1.32 12.65
C GLU A 100 -1.32 2.47 11.84
N GLY A 101 -2.14 3.03 10.94
CA GLY A 101 -1.77 4.09 10.00
C GLY A 101 -1.27 3.63 8.62
N HIS A 102 -1.02 2.34 8.40
CA HIS A 102 -0.55 1.84 7.09
C HIS A 102 -1.65 1.39 6.12
N ASP A 103 -2.92 1.33 6.54
CA ASP A 103 -4.06 0.87 5.71
C ASP A 103 -3.82 -0.53 5.12
N VAL A 104 -3.46 -1.45 6.02
CA VAL A 104 -3.17 -2.86 5.73
C VAL A 104 -4.05 -3.74 6.60
N GLU A 105 -4.40 -4.90 6.06
CA GLU A 105 -5.08 -5.99 6.74
C GLU A 105 -4.05 -7.06 7.10
N ILE A 106 -4.18 -7.68 8.27
CA ILE A 106 -3.16 -8.58 8.81
C ILE A 106 -3.82 -9.90 9.20
N ASP A 107 -3.18 -10.99 8.80
CA ASP A 107 -3.55 -12.35 9.15
C ASP A 107 -2.31 -13.08 9.70
N VAL A 108 -2.53 -13.97 10.67
CA VAL A 108 -1.45 -14.76 11.27
C VAL A 108 -1.90 -16.20 11.28
N SER A 109 -1.09 -17.08 10.70
CA SER A 109 -1.30 -18.52 10.72
C SER A 109 -0.09 -19.22 11.36
N TYR A 110 -0.26 -20.44 11.85
CA TYR A 110 0.86 -21.29 12.26
C TYR A 110 0.80 -22.62 11.53
N ALA A 111 1.96 -23.13 11.17
CA ALA A 111 2.11 -24.52 10.77
C ALA A 111 2.82 -25.26 11.90
N ASP A 112 2.13 -26.18 12.56
CA ASP A 112 2.82 -27.18 13.35
C ASP A 112 3.60 -28.06 12.37
N ALA A 113 4.90 -28.22 12.59
CA ALA A 113 5.72 -29.17 11.84
C ALA A 113 5.33 -30.61 12.21
N GLU A 114 4.09 -31.03 11.91
CA GLU A 114 3.64 -32.42 11.99
C GLU A 114 4.12 -33.16 10.73
N GLY A 115 5.37 -33.61 10.78
CA GLY A 115 5.86 -34.63 9.87
C GLY A 115 5.21 -35.98 10.18
N GLU A 116 4.57 -36.57 9.17
CA GLU A 116 4.17 -37.98 9.09
C GLU A 116 5.22 -38.91 9.71
N GLY A 117 4.86 -39.61 10.79
CA GLY A 117 5.78 -40.54 11.43
C GLY A 117 5.29 -41.07 12.77
N ALA A 118 4.24 -41.90 12.75
CA ALA A 118 3.83 -42.69 13.90
C ALA A 118 4.98 -43.61 14.36
N GLY A 119 5.76 -43.16 15.37
CA GLY A 119 6.82 -43.99 15.97
C GLY A 119 7.75 -43.29 16.97
N THR A 120 7.86 -41.96 16.97
CA THR A 120 8.85 -41.22 17.79
C THR A 120 8.23 -40.07 18.62
N ALA A 121 6.94 -40.16 18.93
CA ALA A 121 6.14 -39.10 19.58
C ALA A 121 6.70 -38.60 20.95
N ALA A 122 7.53 -39.38 21.66
CA ALA A 122 8.10 -38.95 22.93
C ALA A 122 9.35 -38.06 22.81
N LEU A 123 10.01 -38.04 21.64
CA LEU A 123 11.21 -37.20 21.41
C LEU A 123 10.90 -35.94 20.58
N SER A 124 9.73 -35.88 19.94
CA SER A 124 9.30 -34.71 19.15
C SER A 124 8.79 -33.55 20.02
N LEU A 125 8.38 -33.83 21.27
CA LEU A 125 7.95 -32.80 22.22
C LEU A 125 9.11 -31.98 22.83
N ALA A 126 10.36 -32.43 22.70
CA ALA A 126 11.51 -31.81 23.35
C ALA A 126 12.12 -30.62 22.56
N GLY A 127 11.48 -30.15 21.48
CA GLY A 127 12.03 -29.05 20.67
C GLY A 127 11.26 -28.77 19.38
N ALA A 128 9.94 -28.92 19.37
CA ALA A 128 9.13 -28.55 18.21
C ALA A 128 9.17 -27.02 18.04
N LEU A 129 10.04 -26.57 17.13
CA LEU A 129 10.03 -25.20 16.62
C LEU A 129 8.63 -24.89 16.09
N ARG A 130 8.10 -23.70 16.42
CA ARG A 130 6.81 -23.22 15.91
C ARG A 130 7.08 -22.18 14.83
N THR A 131 6.55 -22.42 13.63
CA THR A 131 6.64 -21.46 12.52
C THR A 131 5.33 -20.70 12.41
N TYR A 132 5.40 -19.39 12.69
CA TYR A 132 4.31 -18.45 12.48
C TYR A 132 4.46 -17.82 11.10
N SER A 133 3.41 -17.87 10.28
CA SER A 133 3.32 -17.16 9.01
C SER A 133 2.42 -15.94 9.18
N CYS A 134 3.02 -14.76 9.16
CA CYS A 134 2.32 -13.49 9.29
C CYS A 134 2.14 -12.87 7.90
N THR A 135 0.90 -12.63 7.50
CA THR A 135 0.53 -12.09 6.19
C THR A 135 0.01 -10.66 6.33
N MET A 136 0.57 -9.76 5.53
CA MET A 136 0.13 -8.37 5.40
C MET A 136 -0.48 -8.16 4.01
N MET A 137 -1.74 -7.72 3.97
CA MET A 137 -2.48 -7.43 2.76
C MET A 137 -2.71 -5.92 2.61
N TYR A 138 -2.33 -5.37 1.47
CA TYR A 138 -2.48 -3.96 1.13
C TYR A 138 -3.41 -3.78 -0.06
N ARG A 139 -4.41 -2.91 0.06
CA ARG A 139 -5.32 -2.52 -1.03
C ARG A 139 -4.87 -1.18 -1.61
N PRO A 140 -4.29 -1.14 -2.83
CA PRO A 140 -3.87 0.09 -3.48
C PRO A 140 -5.04 1.04 -3.72
N TRP A 141 -4.77 2.34 -3.70
CA TRP A 141 -5.72 3.35 -4.16
C TRP A 141 -5.61 3.50 -5.69
N PRO A 142 -6.71 3.68 -6.46
CA PRO A 142 -8.11 3.68 -6.05
C PRO A 142 -8.75 2.28 -6.16
N SER A 143 -8.97 1.62 -5.02
CA SER A 143 -9.65 0.31 -4.94
C SER A 143 -11.16 0.40 -4.66
N GLY A 144 -11.67 1.57 -4.23
CA GLY A 144 -13.06 1.76 -3.77
C GLY A 144 -13.99 2.53 -4.72
N LEU A 145 -13.66 2.68 -6.00
CA LEU A 145 -14.53 3.38 -6.95
C LEU A 145 -15.80 2.55 -7.20
N SER A 146 -16.95 3.01 -6.71
CA SER A 146 -18.26 2.44 -7.01
C SER A 146 -19.12 3.50 -7.70
N ILE A 147 -19.62 3.18 -8.89
CA ILE A 147 -20.54 4.04 -9.65
C ILE A 147 -21.81 3.24 -9.88
N ALA A 148 -22.95 3.76 -9.42
CA ALA A 148 -24.26 3.11 -9.55
C ALA A 148 -24.31 1.65 -9.04
N GLY A 149 -23.58 1.35 -7.95
CA GLY A 149 -23.54 0.02 -7.34
C GLY A 149 -22.60 -0.98 -8.03
N VAL A 150 -21.91 -0.57 -9.09
CA VAL A 150 -20.88 -1.38 -9.76
C VAL A 150 -19.51 -0.91 -9.30
N SER A 151 -18.77 -1.81 -8.63
CA SER A 151 -17.38 -1.58 -8.26
C SER A 151 -16.50 -1.57 -9.51
N MET A 152 -15.94 -0.41 -9.84
CA MET A 152 -14.94 -0.21 -10.89
C MET A 152 -13.50 -0.17 -10.33
N GLY A 153 -13.33 -0.39 -9.02
CA GLY A 153 -12.00 -0.53 -8.42
C GLY A 153 -11.26 -1.71 -9.04
N ALA A 154 -9.99 -1.50 -9.40
CA ALA A 154 -9.12 -2.62 -9.74
C ALA A 154 -8.90 -3.44 -8.45
N PRO A 155 -9.30 -4.73 -8.40
CA PRO A 155 -9.16 -5.57 -7.20
C PRO A 155 -7.72 -6.05 -7.03
N ALA A 156 -6.75 -5.16 -7.22
CA ALA A 156 -5.37 -5.46 -6.93
C ALA A 156 -5.22 -5.50 -5.41
N THR A 157 -4.72 -6.61 -4.88
CA THR A 157 -4.27 -6.71 -3.50
C THR A 157 -2.80 -7.09 -3.56
N LEU A 158 -1.97 -6.36 -2.82
CA LEU A 158 -0.56 -6.69 -2.65
C LEU A 158 -0.41 -7.44 -1.33
N GLU A 159 0.18 -8.63 -1.38
CA GLU A 159 0.39 -9.49 -0.23
C GLU A 159 1.89 -9.54 0.09
N HIS A 160 2.22 -9.49 1.37
CA HIS A 160 3.57 -9.71 1.88
C HIS A 160 3.50 -10.70 3.03
N VAL A 161 4.24 -11.80 2.90
CA VAL A 161 4.25 -12.87 3.90
C VAL A 161 5.61 -12.89 4.60
N ARG A 162 5.58 -12.99 5.93
CA ARG A 162 6.77 -13.13 6.76
C ARG A 162 6.62 -14.33 7.68
N GLU A 163 7.49 -15.31 7.46
CA GLU A 163 7.60 -16.48 8.34
C GLU A 163 8.60 -16.21 9.46
N VAL A 164 8.23 -16.60 10.68
CA VAL A 164 9.02 -16.45 11.89
C VAL A 164 8.97 -17.76 12.66
N THR A 165 10.12 -18.43 12.76
CA THR A 165 10.27 -19.66 13.53
C THR A 165 10.79 -19.34 14.93
N VAL A 166 10.09 -19.81 15.96
CA VAL A 166 10.45 -19.61 17.36
C VAL A 166 10.69 -20.96 18.05
N ASP A 167 11.75 -21.04 18.86
CA ASP A 167 11.95 -22.12 19.82
C ASP A 167 11.23 -21.79 21.15
N PRO A 168 10.17 -22.55 21.53
CA PRO A 168 9.49 -22.41 22.81
C PRO A 168 10.40 -22.37 24.04
N TRP A 169 11.50 -23.11 24.00
CA TRP A 169 12.36 -23.38 25.16
C TRP A 169 13.61 -22.49 25.19
N ARG A 170 13.90 -21.78 24.09
CA ARG A 170 15.02 -20.84 23.97
C ARG A 170 14.54 -19.47 23.48
N PRO A 171 14.11 -18.58 24.39
CA PRO A 171 13.67 -17.24 24.01
C PRO A 171 14.84 -16.50 23.32
N GLY A 172 14.66 -16.14 22.04
CA GLY A 172 15.61 -15.36 21.25
C GLY A 172 16.30 -16.08 20.09
N VAL A 173 16.02 -17.37 19.85
CA VAL A 173 16.53 -18.07 18.65
C VAL A 173 15.51 -17.96 17.52
N LEU A 174 15.84 -17.18 16.50
CA LEU A 174 15.19 -17.19 15.19
C LEU A 174 16.01 -18.09 14.26
N VAL A 175 15.37 -19.05 13.60
CA VAL A 175 15.98 -19.90 12.54
C VAL A 175 15.48 -19.45 11.18
#